data_AF-A0A923YNB8-F1
#
_entry.id   AF-A0A923YNB8-F1
#
_cell.length_a   1.000
_cell.length_b   1.000
_cell.length_c   1.000
_cell.angle_alpha   90.00
_cell.angle_beta   90.00
_cell.angle_gamma   90.00
#
_symmetry.space_group_name_H-M   'P 1'
#
loop_
_entity.id
_entity.type
_entity.pdbx_description
1 polymer ?
#
loop_
_entity_poly.entity_id
_entity_poly.type
_entity_poly.pdbx_seq_one_letter_code
_entity_poly.pdbx_strand_id
1 'polypeptide(L)' 'MSNVKKVVLAYSGGLVTSVILKWVQENYQCEIVTLTA' A
#
# COMPACT_ATOMS: atom_id res chain seq x y z
N MET A 1 2.01 -18.94 7.49
CA MET A 1 2.25 -17.50 7.29
C MET A 1 0.91 -16.81 7.29
N SER A 2 0.75 -15.74 8.08
CA SER A 2 -0.50 -14.97 8.12
C SER A 2 -0.75 -14.36 6.74
N ASN A 3 -1.84 -14.76 6.09
CA ASN A 3 -2.24 -14.20 4.80
C ASN A 3 -2.64 -12.74 5.03
N VAL A 4 -1.84 -11.79 4.52
CA VAL A 4 -2.12 -10.36 4.68
C VAL A 4 -3.34 -10.02 3.84
N LYS A 5 -4.46 -9.73 4.51
CA LYS A 5 -5.74 -9.45 3.83
C LYS A 5 -5.91 -7.98 3.45
N LYS A 6 -5.29 -7.09 4.21
CA LYS A 6 -5.47 -5.64 4.07
C LYS A 6 -4.24 -4.87 4.52
N VAL A 7 -3.89 -3.82 3.79
CA VAL A 7 -2.85 -2.85 4.16
C VAL A 7 -3.44 -1.45 4.16
N VAL A 8 -3.12 -0.68 5.20
CA VAL A 8 -3.42 0.75 5.26
C VAL A 8 -2.11 1.52 5.08
N LEU A 9 -2.04 2.36 4.06
CA LEU A 9 -0.83 3.09 3.69
C LEU A 9 -1.04 4.59 3.87
N ALA A 10 -0.22 5.24 4.70
CA ALA A 10 -0.13 6.70 4.70
C ALA A 10 0.49 7.15 3.37
N TYR A 11 -0.27 7.92 2.59
CA TYR A 11 0.06 8.29 1.22
C TYR A 11 -0.03 9.80 1.05
N SER A 12 1.10 10.44 0.75
CA SER A 12 1.18 11.90 0.58
C SER A 12 1.02 12.34 -0.88
N GLY A 13 0.91 11.41 -1.83
CA GLY A 13 0.90 11.72 -3.27
C GLY A 13 2.27 11.92 -3.90
N GLY A 14 3.35 11.86 -3.11
CA GLY A 14 4.72 11.99 -3.62
C GLY A 14 5.22 10.72 -4.31
N LEU A 15 6.19 10.87 -5.21
CA LEU A 15 6.80 9.77 -5.99
C LEU A 15 7.16 8.57 -5.12
N VAL A 16 7.79 8.80 -3.97
CA VAL A 16 8.21 7.74 -3.04
C VAL A 16 7.00 6.93 -2.56
N THR A 17 5.93 7.61 -2.14
CA THR A 17 4.72 6.95 -1.67
C THR A 17 3.98 6.22 -2.81
N SER A 18 4.08 6.70 -4.05
CA SER A 18 3.52 6.03 -5.23
C SER A 18 4.29 4.76 -5.61
N VAL A 19 5.61 4.78 -5.50
CA VAL A 19 6.46 3.60 -5.72
C VAL A 19 6.20 2.54 -4.65
N ILE A 20 6.10 2.95 -3.38
CA ILE A 20 5.77 2.02 -2.28
C ILE A 20 4.39 1.40 -2.47
N LEU A 21 3.38 2.20 -2.84
CA LEU A 21 2.03 1.69 -3.13
C LEU A 21 2.08 0.58 -4.19
N LYS A 22 2.79 0.79 -5.29
CA LYS A 22 2.94 -0.20 -6.37
C LYS A 22 3.63 -1.47 -5.89
N TRP A 23 4.71 -1.33 -5.13
CA TRP A 23 5.45 -2.49 -4.59
C TRP A 23 4.57 -3.32 -3.65
N VAL A 24 3.80 -2.69 -2.75
CA VAL A 24 2.90 -3.40 -1.83
C VAL A 24 1.79 -4.13 -2.60
N GLN A 25 1.23 -3.52 -3.66
CA GLN A 25 0.23 -4.16 -4.52
C GLN A 25 0.77 -5.46 -5.15
N GLU A 26 2.00 -5.43 -5.65
CA GLU A 26 2.62 -6.57 -6.34
C GLU A 26 3.02 -7.70 -5.39
N ASN A 27 3.52 -7.37 -4.20
CA ASN A 27 4.04 -8.36 -3.26
C ASN A 27 2.96 -9.02 -2.40
N TYR A 28 1.89 -8.30 -2.08
CA TYR A 28 0.88 -8.77 -1.12
C TYR A 28 -0.47 -9.10 -1.74
N GLN A 29 -0.77 -8.62 -2.96
CA GLN A 29 -2.01 -8.92 -3.71
C GLN A 29 -3.27 -8.83 -2.83
N CYS A 30 -3.30 -7.82 -1.95
CA CYS A 30 -4.32 -7.65 -0.92
C CYS A 30 -5.04 -6.31 -1.07
N GLU A 31 -6.11 -6.11 -0.30
CA GLU A 31 -6.82 -4.84 -0.31
C GLU A 31 -5.92 -3.73 0.26
N ILE A 32 -5.78 -2.61 -0.46
CA ILE A 32 -4.99 -1.47 0.01
C ILE A 32 -5.88 -0.25 0.14
N VAL A 33 -5.83 0.39 1.31
CA VAL A 33 -6.49 1.67 1.58
C VAL A 33 -5.41 2.71 1.84
N THR A 34 -5.42 3.79 1.07
CA THR A 34 -4.51 4.92 1.30
C THR A 34 -5.15 5.96 2.18
N LEU A 35 -4.43 6.42 3.21
CA LEU A 35 -4.79 7.56 4.03
C LEU A 35 -3.98 8.77 3.55
N THR A 36 -4.68 9.78 3.05
CA THR A 36 -4.14 11.11 2.77
C THR A 36 -4.66 12.09 3.81
N ALA A 37 -3.85 13.10 4.15
CA ALA A 37 -4.33 14.30 4.82
C ALA A 37 -4.94 15.26 3.81
#